data_AF-A0A2N0MCR9-F1
#
_entry.id   AF-A0A2N0MCR9-F1
#
_cell.length_a   1.000
_cell.length_b   1.000
_cell.length_c   1.000
_cell.angle_alpha   90.00
_cell.angle_beta   90.00
_cell.angle_gamma   90.00
#
_symmetry.space_group_name_H-M   'P 1'
#
loop_
_entity.id
_entity.type
_entity.pdbx_description
1 polymer ?
#
loop_
_entity_poly.entity_id
_entity_poly.type
_entity_poly.pdbx_seq_one_letter_code
_entity_poly.pdbx_strand_id
1 'polypeptide(L)'
;MNNEELKAQASKTAPQIKIAAGLWVVGMMTIMAITITWVVISLAWAGDYYALSKSVRDAAGAGSGVLATLANIQTTKAWVLPLEVLGLATFLFGFGFAFSNILQNVRLRGNTMAAVLPELKARRGPTA
;
A
#
# COMPACT_ATOMS: atom_id res chain seq x y z
N MET A 1 26.85 5.61 23.39
CA MET A 1 26.88 5.35 21.94
C MET A 1 27.96 6.21 21.34
N ASN A 2 28.84 5.61 20.53
CA ASN A 2 29.91 6.33 19.85
C ASN A 2 29.36 7.00 18.57
N ASN A 3 30.05 8.03 18.06
CA ASN A 3 29.63 8.80 16.88
C ASN A 3 29.44 7.92 15.62
N GLU A 4 30.14 6.80 15.51
CA GLU A 4 29.98 5.86 14.40
C GLU A 4 28.64 5.10 14.44
N GLU A 5 28.16 4.75 15.63
CA GLU A 5 26.87 4.07 15.82
C GLU A 5 25.70 5.00 15.50
N LEU A 6 25.84 6.29 15.82
CA LEU A 6 24.88 7.33 15.46
C LEU A 6 24.80 7.54 13.93
N LYS A 7 25.95 7.56 13.24
CA LYS A 7 26.00 7.64 11.77
C LYS A 7 25.38 6.41 11.11
N ALA A 8 25.64 5.21 11.63
CA ALA A 8 25.07 3.96 11.14
C ALA A 8 23.54 3.86 11.37
N GLN A 9 23.03 4.46 12.44
CA GLN A 9 21.58 4.59 12.65
C GLN A 9 20.96 5.61 11.68
N ALA A 10 21.61 6.76 11.47
CA ALA A 10 21.13 7.78 10.55
C ALA A 10 21.09 7.31 9.08
N SER A 11 22.04 6.47 8.66
CA SER A 11 22.07 5.93 7.30
C SER A 11 20.96 4.90 7.03
N LYS A 12 20.42 4.24 8.07
CA LYS A 12 19.32 3.27 7.95
C LYS A 12 17.94 3.92 7.82
N THR A 13 17.80 5.19 8.22
CA THR A 13 16.53 5.91 8.15
C THR A 13 16.18 6.34 6.71
N ALA A 14 17.15 6.88 5.98
CA ALA A 14 16.96 7.30 4.58
C ALA A 14 16.39 6.23 3.61
N PRO A 15 16.77 4.93 3.69
CA PRO A 15 16.21 3.91 2.81
C PRO A 15 14.79 3.46 3.19
N GLN A 16 14.39 3.48 4.46
CA GLN A 16 13.07 2.97 4.87
C GLN A 16 11.91 3.82 4.33
N ILE A 17 12.05 5.14 4.36
CA ILE A 17 11.01 6.03 3.82
C ILE A 17 10.89 5.93 2.29
N LYS A 18 11.98 5.63 1.59
CA LYS A 18 11.95 5.39 0.13
C LYS A 18 11.22 4.10 -0.21
N ILE A 19 11.42 3.05 0.59
CA ILE A 19 10.67 1.79 0.45
C ILE A 19 9.18 2.02 0.72
N ALA A 20 8.83 2.77 1.77
CA ALA A 20 7.45 3.14 2.07
C ALA A 20 6.79 3.88 0.90
N ALA A 21 7.47 4.89 0.34
CA ALA A 21 6.98 5.65 -0.80
C ALA A 21 6.78 4.76 -2.04
N GLY A 22 7.72 3.85 -2.32
CA GLY A 22 7.59 2.89 -3.41
C GLY A 22 6.38 1.95 -3.23
N LEU A 23 6.17 1.43 -2.02
CA LEU A 23 5.02 0.57 -1.71
C LEU A 23 3.69 1.31 -1.85
N TRP A 24 3.62 2.58 -1.44
CA TRP A 24 2.42 3.39 -1.64
C TRP A 24 2.12 3.61 -3.11
N VAL A 25 3.13 3.92 -3.94
CA VAL A 25 2.93 4.10 -5.39
C VAL A 25 2.43 2.80 -6.02
N VAL A 26 3.08 1.67 -5.75
CA VAL A 26 2.68 0.35 -6.29
C VAL A 26 1.27 -0.03 -5.82
N GLY A 27 0.97 0.14 -4.53
CA GLY A 27 -0.35 -0.11 -3.97
C GLY A 27 -1.44 0.75 -4.63
N MET A 28 -1.19 2.06 -4.75
CA MET A 28 -2.13 3.00 -5.39
C MET A 28 -2.35 2.69 -6.87
N MET A 29 -1.30 2.38 -7.62
CA MET A 29 -1.41 2.00 -9.03
C MET A 29 -2.21 0.69 -9.19
N THR A 30 -2.01 -0.26 -8.29
CA THR A 30 -2.76 -1.52 -8.28
C THR A 30 -4.25 -1.28 -8.00
N ILE A 31 -4.57 -0.52 -6.96
CA ILE A 31 -5.95 -0.15 -6.60
C ILE A 31 -6.63 0.62 -7.75
N MET A 32 -5.91 1.52 -8.40
CA MET A 32 -6.41 2.27 -9.56
C MET A 32 -6.75 1.35 -10.73
N ALA A 33 -5.82 0.47 -11.13
CA ALA A 33 -6.05 -0.48 -12.23
C ALA A 33 -7.26 -1.40 -11.97
N ILE A 34 -7.43 -1.83 -10.72
CA ILE A 34 -8.56 -2.66 -10.29
C ILE A 34 -9.87 -1.88 -10.32
N THR A 35 -9.87 -0.65 -9.81
CA THR A 35 -11.04 0.24 -9.87
C THR A 35 -11.49 0.44 -11.33
N ILE A 36 -10.55 0.67 -12.24
CA ILE A 36 -10.86 0.78 -13.68
C ILE A 36 -11.46 -0.52 -14.20
N THR A 37 -10.90 -1.67 -13.82
CA THR A 37 -11.43 -2.98 -14.21
C THR A 37 -12.86 -3.17 -13.71
N TRP A 38 -13.16 -2.81 -12.47
CA TRP A 38 -14.51 -2.85 -11.90
C TRP A 38 -15.50 -1.99 -12.70
N VAL A 39 -15.08 -0.79 -13.12
CA VAL A 39 -15.90 0.09 -13.97
C VAL A 39 -16.21 -0.58 -15.32
N VAL A 40 -15.21 -1.18 -15.97
CA VAL A 40 -15.39 -1.88 -17.25
C VAL A 40 -16.35 -3.06 -17.09
N ILE A 41 -16.17 -3.92 -16.08
CA ILE A 41 -17.09 -5.05 -15.83
C ILE A 41 -18.52 -4.54 -15.63
N SER A 42 -18.68 -3.48 -14.83
CA SER A 42 -20.01 -2.97 -14.44
C SER A 42 -20.75 -2.36 -15.63
N LEU A 43 -20.07 -1.53 -16.42
CA LEU A 43 -20.69 -0.77 -17.50
C LEU A 43 -20.77 -1.56 -18.82
N ALA A 44 -19.70 -2.26 -19.20
CA ALA A 44 -19.60 -2.87 -20.52
C ALA A 44 -20.15 -4.30 -20.58
N TRP A 45 -20.16 -5.04 -19.47
CA TRP A 45 -20.55 -6.46 -19.48
C TRP A 45 -21.76 -6.74 -18.61
N ALA A 46 -21.72 -6.34 -17.34
CA ALA A 46 -22.80 -6.59 -16.41
C ALA A 46 -24.07 -5.81 -16.81
N GLY A 47 -23.92 -4.53 -17.21
CA GLY A 47 -25.04 -3.72 -17.71
C GLY A 47 -25.79 -4.41 -18.85
N ASP A 48 -25.08 -4.75 -19.92
CA ASP A 48 -25.65 -5.42 -21.10
C ASP A 48 -26.20 -6.82 -20.78
N TYR A 49 -25.48 -7.59 -19.96
CA TYR A 49 -25.91 -8.93 -19.57
C TYR A 49 -27.20 -8.91 -18.74
N TYR A 50 -27.32 -8.01 -17.77
CA TYR A 50 -28.49 -7.92 -16.90
C TYR A 50 -29.65 -7.11 -17.50
N ALA A 51 -29.42 -6.39 -18.60
CA ALA A 51 -30.50 -5.82 -19.42
C ALA A 51 -31.33 -6.90 -20.13
N LEU A 52 -30.76 -8.08 -20.39
CA LEU A 52 -31.48 -9.22 -20.94
C LEU A 52 -32.45 -9.82 -19.92
N SER A 53 -33.65 -10.16 -20.40
CA SER A 53 -34.65 -10.84 -19.58
C SER A 53 -34.09 -12.17 -19.05
N LYS A 54 -34.57 -12.58 -17.88
CA LYS A 54 -34.11 -13.81 -17.25
C LYS A 54 -34.33 -15.04 -18.16
N SER A 55 -35.46 -15.08 -18.88
CA SER A 55 -35.76 -16.17 -19.82
C SER A 55 -34.75 -16.28 -20.97
N VAL A 56 -34.25 -15.15 -21.48
CA VAL A 56 -33.22 -15.14 -22.54
C VAL A 56 -31.88 -15.65 -22.02
N ARG A 57 -31.52 -15.31 -20.77
CA ARG A 57 -30.28 -15.79 -20.15
C ARG A 57 -30.34 -17.28 -19.82
N ASP A 58 -31.46 -17.75 -19.28
CA ASP A 58 -31.64 -19.15 -18.89
C ASP A 58 -31.76 -20.07 -20.13
N ALA A 59 -32.28 -19.56 -21.25
CA ALA A 59 -32.39 -20.30 -22.52
C ALA A 59 -31.11 -20.23 -23.39
N ALA A 60 -30.06 -19.55 -22.93
CA ALA A 60 -28.84 -19.36 -23.72
C ALA A 60 -28.12 -20.70 -23.95
N GLY A 61 -28.01 -21.09 -25.23
CA GLY A 61 -27.31 -22.32 -25.63
C GLY A 61 -25.79 -22.18 -25.53
N ALA A 62 -25.10 -23.34 -25.47
CA ALA A 62 -23.64 -23.41 -25.43
C ALA A 62 -23.01 -22.66 -26.62
N GLY A 63 -21.95 -21.89 -26.35
CA GLY A 63 -21.26 -21.07 -27.36
C GLY A 63 -21.95 -19.74 -27.69
N SER A 64 -23.09 -19.41 -27.05
CA SER A 64 -23.74 -18.12 -27.24
C SER A 64 -22.92 -16.96 -26.66
N GLY A 65 -23.07 -15.78 -27.26
CA GLY A 65 -22.45 -14.55 -26.76
C GLY A 65 -22.89 -14.19 -25.34
N VAL A 66 -24.12 -14.57 -24.93
CA VAL A 66 -24.65 -14.35 -23.58
C VAL A 66 -23.83 -15.12 -22.54
N LEU A 67 -23.54 -16.39 -22.80
CA LEU A 67 -22.68 -17.19 -21.92
C LEU A 67 -21.22 -16.72 -21.93
N ALA A 68 -20.72 -16.24 -23.08
CA ALA A 68 -19.39 -15.65 -23.16
C ALA A 68 -19.26 -14.40 -22.27
N THR A 69 -20.27 -13.52 -22.27
CA THR A 69 -20.31 -12.36 -21.38
C THR A 69 -20.36 -12.78 -19.91
N LEU A 70 -21.17 -13.78 -19.56
CA LEU A 70 -21.19 -14.35 -18.20
C LEU A 70 -19.82 -14.88 -17.78
N ALA A 71 -19.15 -15.62 -18.66
CA ALA A 71 -17.81 -16.16 -18.42
C ALA A 71 -16.78 -15.05 -18.21
N ASN A 72 -16.85 -13.96 -18.99
CA ASN A 72 -15.97 -12.79 -18.82
C ASN A 72 -16.19 -12.12 -17.45
N ILE A 73 -17.44 -11.92 -17.04
CA ILE A 73 -17.77 -11.34 -15.73
C ILE A 73 -17.21 -12.21 -14.59
N GLN A 74 -17.45 -13.52 -14.64
CA GLN A 74 -17.02 -14.45 -13.58
C GLN A 74 -15.50 -14.58 -13.52
N THR A 75 -14.85 -14.75 -14.67
CA THR A 75 -13.39 -14.87 -14.76
C THR A 75 -12.71 -13.60 -14.27
N THR A 76 -13.22 -12.44 -14.64
CA THR A 76 -12.63 -11.16 -14.24
C THR A 76 -12.79 -10.91 -12.76
N LYS A 77 -13.99 -11.19 -12.22
CA LYS A 77 -14.23 -11.12 -10.78
C LYS A 77 -13.28 -12.02 -9.97
N ALA A 78 -12.92 -13.18 -10.51
CA ALA A 78 -12.08 -14.16 -9.81
C ALA A 78 -10.66 -13.64 -9.53
N TRP A 79 -10.06 -12.87 -10.44
CA TRP A 79 -8.71 -12.32 -10.24
C TRP A 79 -8.70 -10.89 -9.70
N VAL A 80 -9.76 -10.11 -9.91
CA VAL A 80 -9.87 -8.74 -9.39
C VAL A 80 -9.86 -8.71 -7.86
N LEU A 81 -10.64 -9.60 -7.23
CA LEU A 81 -10.78 -9.63 -5.78
C LEU A 81 -9.45 -9.86 -5.02
N PRO A 82 -8.64 -10.88 -5.34
CA PRO A 82 -7.35 -11.08 -4.67
C PRO A 82 -6.36 -9.94 -4.96
N LEU A 83 -6.36 -9.37 -6.17
CA LEU A 83 -5.50 -8.22 -6.48
C LEU A 83 -5.90 -6.97 -5.69
N GLU A 84 -7.18 -6.79 -5.37
CA GLU A 84 -7.66 -5.64 -4.61
C GLU A 84 -7.12 -5.70 -3.19
N VAL A 85 -7.24 -6.87 -2.58
CA VAL A 85 -6.66 -7.16 -1.27
C VAL A 85 -5.14 -7.00 -1.30
N LEU A 86 -4.47 -7.45 -2.37
CA LEU A 86 -3.02 -7.29 -2.52
C LEU A 86 -2.62 -5.81 -2.62
N GLY A 87 -3.34 -5.00 -3.40
CA GLY A 87 -3.10 -3.57 -3.54
C GLY A 87 -3.27 -2.83 -2.21
N LEU A 88 -4.35 -3.12 -1.49
CA LEU A 88 -4.62 -2.58 -0.16
C LEU A 88 -3.55 -3.03 0.86
N ALA A 89 -3.19 -4.31 0.86
CA ALA A 89 -2.16 -4.84 1.75
C ALA A 89 -0.79 -4.19 1.48
N THR A 90 -0.42 -4.03 0.21
CA THR A 90 0.83 -3.36 -0.20
C THR A 90 0.86 -1.91 0.25
N PHE A 91 -0.26 -1.20 0.07
CA PHE A 91 -0.41 0.18 0.52
C PHE A 91 -0.29 0.30 2.05
N LEU A 92 -0.98 -0.57 2.80
CA LEU A 92 -0.92 -0.60 4.25
C LEU A 92 0.48 -0.97 4.77
N PHE A 93 1.16 -1.89 4.08
CA PHE A 93 2.53 -2.29 4.44
C PHE A 93 3.53 -1.13 4.32
N GLY A 94 3.31 -0.19 3.39
CA GLY A 94 4.08 1.05 3.31
C GLY A 94 4.08 1.86 4.62
N PHE A 95 2.97 1.89 5.36
CA PHE A 95 2.92 2.54 6.67
C PHE A 95 3.80 1.87 7.71
N GLY A 96 3.95 0.53 7.65
CA GLY A 96 4.87 -0.20 8.53
C GLY A 96 6.31 0.30 8.42
N PHE A 97 6.78 0.54 7.19
CA PHE A 97 8.11 1.13 6.95
C PHE A 97 8.19 2.60 7.38
N ALA A 98 7.13 3.38 7.15
CA ALA A 98 7.07 4.78 7.60
C ALA A 98 7.16 4.88 9.14
N PHE A 99 6.44 4.04 9.87
CA PHE A 99 6.53 3.98 11.33
C PHE A 99 7.90 3.51 11.83
N SER A 100 8.51 2.53 11.16
CA SER A 100 9.88 2.10 11.47
C SER A 100 10.87 3.27 11.34
N ASN A 101 10.73 4.06 10.28
CA ASN A 101 11.54 5.24 10.02
C ASN A 101 11.35 6.33 11.10
N ILE A 102 10.10 6.59 11.51
CA ILE A 102 9.79 7.54 12.59
C ILE A 102 10.43 7.08 13.90
N LEU A 103 10.27 5.81 14.27
CA LEU A 103 10.83 5.26 15.50
C LEU A 103 12.36 5.36 15.52
N GLN A 104 13.02 5.07 14.40
CA GLN A 104 14.47 5.23 14.28
C GLN A 104 14.90 6.69 14.44
N ASN A 105 14.20 7.65 13.82
CA ASN A 105 14.50 9.07 13.96
C ASN A 105 14.33 9.57 15.41
N VAL A 106 13.28 9.12 16.10
CA VAL A 106 13.05 9.45 17.51
C VAL A 106 14.17 8.89 18.38
N ARG A 107 14.54 7.62 18.18
CA ARG A 107 15.67 6.99 18.89
C ARG A 107 16.98 7.71 18.64
N LEU A 108 17.27 8.09 17.39
CA LEU A 108 18.48 8.83 17.05
C LEU A 108 18.53 10.17 17.81
N ARG A 109 17.44 10.94 17.78
CA ARG A 109 17.34 12.23 18.50
C ARG A 109 17.50 12.06 20.01
N GLY A 110 16.84 11.05 20.60
CA GLY A 110 16.98 10.72 22.01
C GLY A 110 18.42 10.36 22.39
N ASN A 111 19.07 9.50 21.60
CA ASN A 111 20.45 9.08 21.83
C ASN A 111 21.45 10.23 21.66
N THR A 112 21.24 11.10 20.66
CA THR A 112 22.07 12.30 20.51
C THR A 112 21.93 13.21 21.72
N MET A 113 20.71 13.48 22.20
CA MET A 113 20.49 14.33 23.37
C MET A 113 21.12 13.73 24.62
N ALA A 114 20.97 12.42 24.83
CA ALA A 114 21.61 11.72 25.95
C ALA A 114 23.15 11.82 25.90
N ALA A 115 23.75 11.85 24.71
CA ALA A 115 25.19 11.98 24.54
C ALA A 115 25.70 13.40 24.83
N VAL A 116 24.99 14.46 24.40
CA VAL A 116 25.43 15.84 24.62
C VAL A 116 24.98 16.44 25.97
N LEU A 117 23.96 15.88 26.62
CA LEU A 117 23.43 16.40 27.89
C LEU A 117 24.47 16.52 29.02
N PRO A 118 25.37 15.53 29.24
CA PRO A 118 26.43 15.65 30.25
C PRO A 118 27.41 16.77 29.94
N GLU A 119 27.80 16.96 28.69
CA GLU A 119 28.70 18.04 28.27
C GLU A 119 28.04 19.41 28.44
N LEU A 120 26.77 19.53 28.07
CA LEU A 120 25.99 20.75 28.27
C LEU A 120 25.85 21.08 29.76
N LYS A 121 25.63 20.08 30.62
CA LYS A 121 25.55 20.25 32.08
C LYS A 121 26.90 20.67 32.67
N ALA A 122 28.01 20.10 32.19
CA ALA A 122 29.36 20.47 32.61
C ALA A 122 29.72 21.90 32.20
N ARG A 123 29.30 22.34 31.00
CA ARG A 123 29.48 23.73 30.52
C ARG A 123 28.63 24.75 31.28
N ARG A 124 27.52 24.34 31.89
CA ARG A 124 26.60 25.26 32.58
C ARG A 124 27.12 25.77 33.92
N GLY A 125 28.04 25.05 34.59
CA GLY A 125 28.62 25.43 35.89
C GLY A 125 27.59 25.62 37.03
N PRO A 126 28.02 25.78 38.31
CA PRO A 126 27.11 25.88 39.46
C PRO A 126 26.49 27.27 39.69
N THR A 127 26.66 28.24 38.79
CA THR A 127 26.27 29.65 39.02
C THR A 127 25.13 30.08 38.12
N ALA A 128 23.95 29.50 38.33
CA ALA A 128 22.66 30.10 38.05
C ALA A 128 21.75 29.88 39.25
#